data_AF-A0A543G0A8-F1
#
_entry.id   AF-A0A543G0A8-F1
#
_cell.length_a   1.000
_cell.length_b   1.000
_cell.length_c   1.000
_cell.angle_alpha   90.00
_cell.angle_beta   90.00
_cell.angle_gamma   90.00
#
_symmetry.space_group_name_H-M   'P 1'
#
loop_
_entity.id
_entity.type
_entity.pdbx_description
1 polymer ?
#
loop_
_entity_poly.entity_id
_entity_poly.type
_entity_poly.pdbx_seq_one_letter_code
_entity_poly.pdbx_strand_id
1 'polypeptide(L)'
;MTLNGYQIGKLFVEDIETPQWLFLPFTISIILNLFLIFYSFKEKPKVTLILSIVNLILIIIPLIMLYFEKIFEDIEQLKIGYYLLVFNLVIISFQSYSELKRKNSR
;
A
#
# COMPACT_ATOMS: atom_id res chain seq x y z
N MET A 1 -35.38 -14.56 12.62
CA MET A 1 -35.15 -13.99 11.28
C MET A 1 -33.66 -14.22 10.98
N THR A 2 -33.34 -15.16 10.09
CA THR A 2 -31.95 -15.52 9.73
C THR A 2 -31.48 -14.62 8.59
N LEU A 3 -30.51 -13.74 8.87
CA LEU A 3 -29.89 -12.90 7.86
C LEU A 3 -28.94 -13.73 6.98
N ASN A 4 -29.01 -13.54 5.66
CA ASN A 4 -28.05 -14.16 4.75
C ASN A 4 -26.74 -13.32 4.69
N GLY A 5 -25.66 -13.93 4.20
CA GLY A 5 -24.34 -13.28 4.14
C GLY A 5 -24.32 -11.97 3.32
N TYR A 6 -25.19 -11.83 2.33
CA TYR A 6 -25.35 -10.59 1.57
C TYR A 6 -25.97 -9.48 2.41
N GLN A 7 -27.00 -9.79 3.19
CA GLN A 7 -27.65 -8.83 4.08
C GLN A 7 -26.75 -8.45 5.26
N ILE A 8 -25.93 -9.40 5.75
CA ILE A 8 -24.89 -9.11 6.76
C ILE A 8 -23.86 -8.15 6.17
N GLY A 9 -23.32 -8.43 4.98
CA GLY A 9 -22.37 -7.56 4.29
C GLY A 9 -22.94 -6.17 4.01
N LYS A 10 -24.23 -6.08 3.64
CA LYS A 10 -24.91 -4.80 3.41
C LYS A 10 -25.06 -3.99 4.71
N LEU A 11 -25.43 -4.64 5.82
CA LEU A 11 -25.50 -4.01 7.15
C LEU A 11 -24.15 -3.44 7.58
N PHE A 12 -23.06 -4.20 7.39
CA PHE A 12 -21.71 -3.70 7.68
C PHE A 12 -21.31 -2.52 6.78
N VAL A 13 -21.70 -2.50 5.51
CA VAL A 13 -21.36 -1.39 4.59
C VAL A 13 -22.20 -0.14 4.88
N GLU A 14 -23.45 -0.29 5.31
CA GLU A 14 -24.32 0.84 5.68
C GLU A 14 -23.95 1.46 7.04
N ASP A 15 -23.39 0.68 7.99
CA ASP A 15 -22.89 1.20 9.29
C ASP A 15 -21.50 1.84 9.22
N ILE A 16 -20.80 1.73 8.10
CA ILE A 16 -19.49 2.35 7.89
C ILE A 16 -19.71 3.80 7.42
N GLU A 17 -19.82 4.73 8.38
CA GLU A 17 -19.72 6.18 8.13
C GLU A 17 -18.30 6.61 7.71
N THR A 18 -17.35 5.67 7.65
CA THR A 18 -15.98 5.96 7.22
C THR A 18 -15.93 6.17 5.72
N PRO A 19 -15.39 7.30 5.24
CA PRO A 19 -15.36 7.57 3.82
C PRO A 19 -14.56 6.52 3.06
N GLN A 20 -15.23 5.77 2.17
CA GLN A 20 -14.65 4.64 1.44
C GLN A 20 -13.40 5.01 0.62
N TRP A 21 -13.24 6.28 0.26
CA TRP A 21 -12.07 6.80 -0.44
C TRP A 21 -10.78 6.70 0.37
N LEU A 22 -10.84 6.55 1.70
CA LEU A 22 -9.66 6.31 2.55
C LEU A 22 -9.01 4.95 2.28
N PHE A 23 -9.77 3.96 1.82
CA PHE A 23 -9.25 2.61 1.49
C PHE A 23 -8.72 2.50 0.05
N LEU A 24 -9.06 3.46 -0.80
CA LEU A 24 -8.69 3.46 -2.21
C LEU A 24 -7.16 3.49 -2.43
N PRO A 25 -6.37 4.32 -1.72
CA PRO A 25 -4.90 4.28 -1.80
C PRO A 25 -4.29 2.92 -1.46
N PHE A 26 -4.83 2.22 -0.45
CA PHE A 26 -4.34 0.89 -0.08
C PHE A 26 -4.63 -0.15 -1.17
N THR A 27 -5.81 -0.08 -1.77
CA THR A 27 -6.19 -0.96 -2.89
C THR A 27 -5.27 -0.73 -4.10
N ILE A 28 -5.01 0.53 -4.45
CA ILE A 28 -4.07 0.89 -5.52
C ILE A 28 -2.65 0.42 -5.16
N SER A 29 -2.24 0.53 -3.90
CA SER A 29 -0.94 0.05 -3.43
C SER A 29 -0.75 -1.45 -3.65
N ILE A 30 -1.78 -2.28 -3.42
CA ILE A 30 -1.74 -3.71 -3.70
C ILE A 30 -1.48 -3.96 -5.19
N ILE A 31 -2.18 -3.24 -6.08
CA ILE A 31 -2.01 -3.35 -7.53
C ILE A 31 -0.58 -2.93 -7.93
N LEU A 32 -0.06 -1.82 -7.38
CA LEU A 32 1.31 -1.37 -7.63
C LEU A 32 2.36 -2.38 -7.16
N ASN A 33 2.11 -3.10 -6.05
CA ASN A 33 3.00 -4.16 -5.59
C ASN A 33 3.06 -5.33 -6.59
N LEU A 34 1.95 -5.71 -7.23
CA LEU A 34 1.97 -6.71 -8.30
C LEU A 34 2.84 -6.27 -9.48
N PHE A 35 2.73 -5.00 -9.88
CA PHE A 35 3.61 -4.44 -10.91
C PHE A 35 5.08 -4.40 -10.48
N LEU A 36 5.36 -4.03 -9.23
CA LEU A 36 6.72 -4.02 -8.67
C LEU A 36 7.38 -5.40 -8.77
N ILE A 37 6.66 -6.45 -8.38
CA ILE A 37 7.13 -7.83 -8.50
C ILE A 37 7.43 -8.16 -9.97
N PHE A 38 6.48 -7.87 -10.87
CA PHE A 38 6.64 -8.13 -12.30
C PHE A 38 7.85 -7.42 -12.92
N TYR A 39 8.05 -6.13 -12.64
CA TYR A 39 9.16 -5.35 -13.19
C TYR A 39 10.50 -5.67 -12.53
N SER A 40 10.49 -6.11 -11.27
CA SER A 40 11.67 -6.63 -10.59
C SER A 40 12.17 -7.91 -11.27
N PHE A 41 11.30 -8.88 -11.56
CA PHE A 41 11.68 -10.09 -12.32
C PHE A 41 12.14 -9.81 -13.76
N LYS A 42 11.69 -8.70 -14.36
CA LYS A 42 12.13 -8.27 -15.69
C LYS A 42 13.43 -7.45 -15.68
N GLU A 43 14.10 -7.32 -14.54
CA GLU A 43 15.33 -6.55 -14.37
C GLU A 43 15.21 -5.12 -14.93
N LYS A 44 14.08 -4.45 -14.62
CA LYS A 44 13.82 -3.04 -15.01
C LYS A 44 13.97 -2.09 -13.81
N PRO A 45 15.19 -1.88 -13.28
CA PRO A 45 15.41 -1.16 -12.01
C PRO A 45 14.88 0.28 -12.04
N LYS A 46 14.93 0.97 -13.19
CA LYS A 46 14.37 2.33 -13.34
C LYS A 46 12.85 2.35 -13.11
N VAL A 47 12.13 1.37 -13.65
CA VAL A 47 10.67 1.29 -13.51
C VAL A 47 10.31 0.86 -12.09
N THR A 48 11.01 -0.14 -11.55
CA THR A 48 10.83 -0.60 -10.17
C THR A 48 11.05 0.54 -9.17
N LEU A 49 12.08 1.37 -9.36
CA LEU A 49 12.36 2.53 -8.52
C LEU A 49 11.24 3.58 -8.58
N ILE A 50 10.75 3.92 -9.78
CA ILE A 50 9.66 4.90 -9.93
C ILE A 50 8.40 4.36 -9.26
N LEU A 51 8.04 3.11 -9.51
CA LEU A 51 6.85 2.48 -8.92
C LEU A 51 6.94 2.41 -7.40
N SER A 52 8.11 2.12 -6.83
CA SER A 52 8.26 2.00 -5.38
C SER A 52 8.15 3.35 -4.69
N ILE A 53 8.71 4.41 -5.29
CA ILE A 53 8.57 5.79 -4.80
C ILE A 53 7.12 6.27 -4.91
N VAL A 54 6.46 6.04 -6.05
CA VAL A 54 5.04 6.39 -6.24
C VAL A 54 4.18 5.66 -5.21
N ASN A 55 4.43 4.38 -4.98
CA ASN A 55 3.70 3.59 -4.00
C ASN A 55 3.92 4.10 -2.57
N LEU A 56 5.15 4.49 -2.21
CA LEU A 56 5.46 5.11 -0.91
C LEU A 56 4.68 6.42 -0.70
N ILE A 57 4.69 7.32 -1.69
CA ILE A 57 3.98 8.60 -1.58
C ILE A 57 2.48 8.35 -1.44
N LEU A 58 1.93 7.40 -2.22
CA LEU A 58 0.52 7.04 -2.21
C LEU A 58 0.05 6.56 -0.83
N ILE A 59 0.86 5.79 -0.10
CA ILE A 59 0.48 5.22 1.20
C ILE A 59 0.77 6.15 2.38
N ILE A 60 1.72 7.08 2.26
CA ILE A 60 2.08 8.01 3.35
C ILE A 60 0.96 9.03 3.60
N ILE A 61 0.37 9.60 2.55
CA ILE A 61 -0.70 10.61 2.66
C ILE A 61 -1.93 10.09 3.43
N PRO A 62 -2.55 8.96 3.05
CA PRO A 62 -3.69 8.41 3.77
C PRO A 62 -3.32 7.94 5.18
N LEU A 63 -2.08 7.49 5.42
CA LEU A 63 -1.63 7.18 6.77
C LEU A 63 -1.68 8.42 7.67
N ILE A 64 -1.15 9.54 7.18
CA ILE A 64 -1.14 10.79 7.95
C ILE A 64 -2.59 11.20 8.28
N MET A 65 -3.52 11.08 7.32
CA MET A 65 -4.94 11.35 7.55
C MET A 65 -5.53 10.42 8.62
N LEU A 66 -5.35 9.10 8.49
CA LEU A 66 -5.86 8.11 9.45
C LEU A 66 -5.25 8.27 10.85
N TYR A 67 -4.01 8.73 10.94
CA TYR A 67 -3.35 9.05 12.20
C TYR A 67 -4.02 10.26 12.90
N PHE A 68 -4.31 11.33 12.15
CA PHE A 68 -5.00 12.50 12.70
C PHE A 68 -6.46 12.21 13.09
N GLU A 69 -7.12 11.29 12.40
CA GLU A 69 -8.48 10.84 12.73
C GLU A 69 -8.54 9.87 13.92
N LYS A 70 -7.40 9.48 14.52
CA LYS A 70 -7.28 8.50 15.63
C LYS A 70 -7.85 7.09 15.35
N ILE A 71 -8.37 6.83 14.15
CA ILE A 71 -8.85 5.52 13.69
C ILE A 71 -7.74 4.47 13.79
N PHE A 72 -6.49 4.91 13.69
CA PHE A 72 -5.34 4.03 13.78
C PHE A 72 -5.08 3.49 15.19
N GLU A 73 -5.47 4.19 16.27
CA GLU A 73 -5.10 3.79 17.64
C GLU A 73 -5.67 2.42 18.02
N ASP A 74 -6.87 2.10 17.56
CA ASP A 74 -7.62 0.91 17.97
C ASP A 74 -7.27 -0.39 17.20
N ILE A 75 -6.44 -0.33 16.15
CA ILE A 75 -6.16 -1.51 15.29
C ILE A 75 -4.66 -1.80 15.16
N GLU A 76 -4.05 -2.41 16.17
CA GLU A 76 -2.61 -2.76 16.21
C GLU A 76 -2.14 -3.60 15.01
N GLN A 77 -2.96 -4.54 14.53
CA GLN A 77 -2.62 -5.41 13.40
C GLN A 77 -2.49 -4.63 12.08
N LEU A 78 -3.25 -3.55 11.92
CA LEU A 78 -3.16 -2.68 10.74
C LEU A 78 -1.87 -1.85 10.78
N LYS A 79 -1.40 -1.46 11.97
CA LYS A 79 -0.13 -0.74 12.17
C LYS A 79 1.06 -1.58 11.70
N ILE A 80 1.15 -2.84 12.13
CA ILE A 80 2.31 -3.68 11.81
C ILE A 80 2.37 -4.02 10.31
N GLY A 81 1.23 -4.33 9.68
CA GLY A 81 1.17 -4.58 8.24
C GLY A 81 1.61 -3.36 7.42
N TYR A 82 1.21 -2.17 7.87
CA TYR A 82 1.63 -0.93 7.25
C TYR A 82 3.14 -0.67 7.39
N TYR A 83 3.70 -0.80 8.59
CA TYR A 83 5.14 -0.60 8.80
C TYR A 83 5.97 -1.56 7.96
N LEU A 84 5.54 -2.82 7.83
CA LEU A 84 6.18 -3.81 6.96
C LEU A 84 6.11 -3.40 5.49
N LEU A 85 4.97 -2.90 5.02
CA LEU A 85 4.82 -2.41 3.65
C LEU A 85 5.76 -1.24 3.36
N VAL A 86 5.81 -0.23 4.25
CA VAL A 86 6.72 0.92 4.10
C VAL A 86 8.17 0.46 4.08
N PHE A 87 8.56 -0.37 5.06
CA PHE A 87 9.92 -0.88 5.15
C PHE A 87 10.32 -1.65 3.89
N ASN A 88 9.43 -2.50 3.37
CA ASN A 88 9.65 -3.25 2.15
C ASN A 88 9.85 -2.31 0.94
N LEU A 89 8.99 -1.30 0.76
CA LEU A 89 9.12 -0.35 -0.34
C LEU A 89 10.39 0.50 -0.25
N VAL A 90 10.85 0.85 0.95
CA VAL A 90 12.13 1.54 1.17
C VAL A 90 13.30 0.66 0.70
N ILE A 91 13.33 -0.63 1.08
CA ILE A 91 14.34 -1.58 0.64
C ILE A 91 14.33 -1.72 -0.89
N ILE A 92 13.14 -1.94 -1.49
CA ILE A 92 13.01 -2.08 -2.94
C ILE A 92 13.52 -0.82 -3.66
N SER A 93 13.19 0.36 -3.15
CA SER A 93 13.67 1.62 -3.70
C SER A 93 15.19 1.72 -3.65
N PHE A 94 15.80 1.42 -2.50
CA PHE A 94 17.24 1.48 -2.33
C PHE A 94 17.97 0.46 -3.23
N GLN A 95 17.47 -0.77 -3.28
CA GLN A 95 18.02 -1.84 -4.11
C GLN A 95 17.93 -1.49 -5.61
N SER A 96 16.77 -1.00 -6.04
CA SER A 96 16.55 -0.58 -7.43
C SER A 96 17.47 0.58 -7.83
N TYR A 97 17.70 1.53 -6.92
CA TYR A 97 18.65 2.62 -7.14
C TYR A 97 20.10 2.12 -7.25
N SER A 98 20.51 1.21 -6.36
CA SER A 98 21.84 0.59 -6.39
C SER A 98 22.08 -0.16 -7.71
N GLU A 99 21.10 -0.94 -8.17
CA GLU A 99 21.17 -1.65 -9.45
C GLU A 99 21.24 -0.72 -10.65
N LEU A 100 20.47 0.38 -10.63
CA LEU A 100 20.51 1.39 -11.68
C LEU A 100 21.89 2.04 -11.77
N LYS A 101 22.49 2.40 -10.63
CA LYS A 101 23.85 2.96 -10.55
C LYS A 101 24.89 1.96 -11.09
N ARG A 102 24.79 0.68 -10.71
CA ARG A 102 25.68 -0.39 -11.21
C ARG A 102 25.57 -0.57 -12.72
N LYS A 103 24.37 -0.48 -13.28
CA LYS A 103 24.13 -0.62 -14.72
C LYS A 103 24.69 0.55 -15.53
N ASN A 104 24.64 1.77 -15.00
CA ASN A 104 25.20 2.96 -15.67
C ASN A 104 26.73 3.05 -15.59
N SER A 105 27.37 2.28 -14.71
CA SER A 105 28.82 2.23 -14.55
C SER A 105 29.50 1.16 -15.42
N ARG A 106 28.74 0.34 -16.14
CA ARG A 106 29.22 -0.64 -17.12
C ARG A 106 29.02 -0.10 -18.53
#